data_AF-A0A7J0CPR1-F1
#
_entry.id   AF-A0A7J0CPR1-F1
#
_cell.length_a   1.000
_cell.length_b   1.000
_cell.length_c   1.000
_cell.angle_alpha   90.00
_cell.angle_beta   90.00
_cell.angle_gamma   90.00
#
_symmetry.space_group_name_H-M   'P 1'
#
loop_
_entity.id
_entity.type
_entity.pdbx_description
1 polymer ?
#
loop_
_entity_poly.entity_id
_entity_poly.type
_entity_poly.pdbx_seq_one_letter_code
_entity_poly.pdbx_strand_id
1 'polypeptide(L)'
;MRTSAPAAVLFDMDGTLVDTEVLWWETAREVAAGLGHRLTDADAPEVVGRAVADTAAHLIGVTGATPPPSPPPPTTGPPRWRAPQPS
;
A
#
# COMPACT_ATOMS: atom_id res chain seq x y z
N MET A 1 -0.95 3.81 -39.83
CA MET A 1 -0.18 4.27 -38.66
C MET A 1 0.63 3.08 -38.16
N ARG A 2 1.97 3.13 -38.24
CA ARG A 2 2.82 2.08 -37.65
C ARG A 2 3.03 2.45 -36.19
N THR A 3 2.47 1.67 -35.27
CA THR A 3 2.73 1.85 -33.85
C THR A 3 4.13 1.30 -33.57
N SER A 4 5.05 2.16 -33.16
CA SER A 4 6.37 1.71 -32.70
C SER A 4 6.17 0.94 -31.39
N ALA A 5 6.88 -0.17 -31.21
CA ALA A 5 6.81 -0.94 -29.96
C ALA A 5 7.39 -0.11 -28.80
N PRO A 6 6.87 -0.27 -27.56
CA PRO A 6 7.41 0.41 -26.40
C PRO A 6 8.84 -0.05 -26.13
N ALA A 7 9.73 0.89 -25.78
CA ALA A 7 11.12 0.59 -25.48
C ALA A 7 11.32 -0.19 -24.15
N ALA A 8 10.35 -0.08 -23.23
CA ALA A 8 10.29 -0.84 -21.99
C ALA A 8 8.85 -0.90 -21.47
N VAL A 9 8.58 -1.85 -20.57
CA VAL A 9 7.30 -1.98 -19.85
C VAL A 9 7.59 -2.08 -18.36
N LEU A 10 6.88 -1.29 -17.56
CA LEU A 10 6.92 -1.35 -16.10
C LEU A 10 5.58 -1.92 -15.61
N PHE A 11 5.66 -3.00 -14.83
CA PHE A 11 4.52 -3.57 -14.14
C PHE A 11 4.60 -3.20 -12.66
N ASP A 12 3.46 -2.85 -12.09
CA ASP A 12 3.31 -2.87 -10.65
C ASP A 12 3.31 -4.32 -10.14
N MET A 13 3.63 -4.54 -8.86
CA MET A 13 3.74 -5.89 -8.30
C MET A 13 2.41 -6.35 -7.70
N ASP A 14 1.93 -5.59 -6.72
CA ASP A 14 0.79 -5.94 -5.88
C ASP A 14 -0.53 -5.75 -6.65
N GLY A 15 -1.41 -6.73 -6.61
CA GLY A 15 -2.68 -6.73 -7.36
C GLY A 15 -2.55 -6.81 -8.89
N THR A 16 -1.33 -6.64 -9.44
CA THR A 16 -1.06 -6.72 -10.88
C THR A 16 -0.37 -8.03 -11.28
N LEU A 17 0.76 -8.35 -10.65
CA LEU A 17 1.49 -9.60 -10.91
C LEU A 17 1.22 -10.68 -9.87
N VAL A 18 0.89 -10.27 -8.64
CA VAL A 18 0.61 -11.16 -7.52
C VAL A 18 -0.69 -10.73 -6.85
N ASP A 19 -1.56 -11.68 -6.56
CA ASP A 19 -2.79 -11.45 -5.79
C ASP A 19 -2.47 -11.34 -4.29
N THR A 20 -1.84 -10.23 -3.91
CA THR A 20 -1.52 -9.90 -2.51
C THR A 20 -2.65 -9.16 -1.80
N GLU A 21 -3.69 -8.74 -2.53
CA GLU A 21 -4.81 -7.96 -1.97
C GLU A 21 -5.65 -8.79 -0.99
N VAL A 22 -5.77 -10.11 -1.21
CA VAL A 22 -6.48 -11.00 -0.27
C VAL A 22 -5.78 -11.03 1.09
N LEU A 23 -4.45 -11.23 1.10
CA LEU A 23 -3.67 -11.26 2.34
C LEU A 23 -3.67 -9.91 3.05
N TRP A 24 -3.61 -8.82 2.27
CA TRP A 24 -3.74 -7.47 2.80
C TRP A 24 -5.09 -7.25 3.48
N TRP A 25 -6.18 -7.65 2.83
CA TRP A 25 -7.53 -7.54 3.37
C TRP A 25 -7.72 -8.35 4.65
N GLU A 26 -7.25 -9.59 4.69
CA GLU A 26 -7.29 -10.44 5.89
C GLU A 26 -6.54 -9.79 7.06
N THR A 27 -5.32 -9.30 6.80
CA THR A 27 -4.51 -8.62 7.82
C THR A 27 -5.19 -7.35 8.33
N ALA A 28 -5.75 -6.52 7.43
CA ALA A 28 -6.46 -5.31 7.81
C ALA A 28 -7.70 -5.62 8.66
N ARG A 29 -8.42 -6.72 8.37
CA ARG A 29 -9.56 -7.18 9.19
C ARG A 29 -9.14 -7.57 10.59
N GLU A 30 -8.03 -8.28 10.74
CA GLU A 30 -7.51 -8.67 12.06
C GLU A 30 -7.13 -7.44 12.90
N VAL A 31 -6.44 -6.48 12.29
CA VAL A 31 -6.08 -5.21 12.96
C VAL A 31 -7.33 -4.41 13.35
N ALA A 32 -8.26 -4.23 12.42
CA ALA A 32 -9.51 -3.51 12.69
C ALA A 32 -10.31 -4.16 13.82
N ALA A 33 -10.40 -5.51 13.83
CA ALA A 33 -11.07 -6.25 14.88
C ALA A 33 -10.41 -6.03 16.25
N GLY A 34 -9.07 -5.99 16.30
CA GLY A 34 -8.32 -5.63 17.50
C GLY A 34 -8.59 -4.20 17.99
N LEU A 35 -8.99 -3.30 17.09
CA LEU A 35 -9.42 -1.93 17.40
C LEU A 35 -10.93 -1.81 17.68
N GLY A 36 -11.67 -2.92 17.72
CA GLY A 36 -13.11 -2.94 17.99
C GLY A 36 -13.98 -2.61 16.78
N HIS A 37 -13.43 -2.65 15.56
CA HIS A 37 -14.15 -2.37 14.32
C HIS A 37 -14.16 -3.57 13.38
N ARG A 38 -15.31 -3.84 12.75
CA ARG A 38 -15.44 -4.90 11.75
C ARG A 38 -15.49 -4.26 10.37
N LEU A 39 -14.44 -4.47 9.58
CA LEU A 39 -14.42 -4.02 8.19
C LEU A 39 -15.54 -4.67 7.39
N THR A 40 -16.12 -3.86 6.52
CA THR A 40 -17.19 -4.21 5.59
C THR A 40 -16.79 -3.82 4.17
N ASP A 41 -17.57 -4.23 3.18
CA ASP A 41 -17.31 -3.87 1.78
C ASP A 41 -17.33 -2.35 1.55
N ALA A 42 -17.98 -1.59 2.43
CA ALA A 42 -17.97 -0.12 2.39
C ALA A 42 -16.59 0.47 2.72
N ASP A 43 -15.75 -0.27 3.44
CA ASP A 43 -14.38 0.13 3.81
C ASP A 43 -13.36 -0.22 2.73
N ALA A 44 -13.68 -1.16 1.82
CA ALA A 44 -12.75 -1.67 0.82
C ALA A 44 -12.04 -0.57 -0.02
N PRO A 45 -12.71 0.51 -0.48
CA PRO A 45 -12.06 1.58 -1.23
C PRO A 45 -10.99 2.37 -0.45
N GLU A 46 -11.03 2.32 0.88
CA GLU A 46 -10.09 3.02 1.77
C GLU A 46 -8.99 2.09 2.32
N VAL A 47 -9.05 0.80 1.98
CA VAL A 47 -8.12 -0.23 2.46
C VAL A 47 -7.36 -0.87 1.31
N VAL A 48 -8.05 -1.38 0.29
CA VAL A 48 -7.44 -2.14 -0.81
C VAL A 48 -6.71 -1.21 -1.77
N GLY A 49 -5.49 -1.57 -2.16
CA GLY A 49 -4.64 -0.77 -3.06
C GLY A 49 -4.16 0.57 -2.49
N ARG A 50 -4.39 0.84 -1.20
CA ARG A 50 -3.96 2.07 -0.51
C ARG A 50 -2.60 1.89 0.14
N ALA A 51 -1.89 3.00 0.34
CA ALA A 51 -0.68 2.96 1.16
C ALA A 51 -1.04 2.63 2.62
N VAL A 52 -0.13 1.95 3.31
CA VAL A 52 -0.29 1.57 4.73
C VAL A 52 -0.73 2.74 5.61
N ALA A 53 -0.17 3.94 5.38
CA ALA A 53 -0.49 5.14 6.14
C ALA A 53 -1.95 5.59 5.95
N ASP A 54 -2.48 5.48 4.73
CA ASP A 54 -3.86 5.86 4.42
C ASP A 54 -4.84 4.89 5.06
N THR A 55 -4.58 3.58 4.96
CA THR A 55 -5.37 2.55 5.64
C THR A 55 -5.35 2.73 7.15
N ALA A 56 -4.19 3.02 7.75
CA ALA A 56 -4.10 3.27 9.20
C ALA A 56 -4.91 4.51 9.61
N ALA A 57 -4.88 5.58 8.81
CA ALA A 57 -5.68 6.78 9.05
C ALA A 57 -7.19 6.49 8.98
N HIS A 58 -7.64 5.69 8.00
CA HIS A 58 -9.03 5.23 7.91
C HIS A 58 -9.44 4.46 9.16
N LEU A 59 -8.65 3.45 9.56
CA LEU A 59 -8.94 2.63 10.75
C LEU A 59 -9.03 3.46 12.02
N ILE A 60 -8.11 4.42 12.22
CA ILE A 60 -8.15 5.37 13.33
C ILE A 60 -9.44 6.20 13.29
N GLY A 61 -9.83 6.71 12.11
CA GLY A 61 -11.04 7.51 11.94
C GLY A 61 -12.32 6.76 12.29
N VAL A 62 -12.46 5.49 11.87
CA VAL A 62 -13.67 4.69 12.09
C VAL A 62 -13.75 4.05 13.47
N THR A 63 -12.62 3.90 14.17
CA THR A 63 -12.54 3.32 15.52
C THR A 63 -12.45 4.37 16.62
N GLY A 64 -11.95 5.57 16.31
CA GLY A 64 -11.53 6.55 17.31
C GLY A 64 -10.26 6.15 18.07
N ALA A 65 -9.50 5.15 17.58
CA ALA A 65 -8.26 4.72 18.19
C ALA A 65 -7.22 5.84 18.23
N THR A 66 -6.38 5.88 19.27
CA THR A 66 -5.29 6.85 19.33
C THR A 66 -4.14 6.40 18.44
N PRO A 67 -3.61 7.25 17.55
CA PRO A 67 -2.45 6.91 16.74
C PRO A 67 -1.24 6.56 17.63
N PRO A 68 -0.43 5.56 17.26
CA PRO A 68 0.84 5.34 17.94
C PRO A 68 1.76 6.55 17.72
N PRO A 69 2.74 6.79 18.62
CA PRO A 69 3.73 7.83 18.41
C PRO A 69 4.48 7.59 17.08
N SER A 70 4.84 8.67 16.38
CA SER A 70 5.60 8.53 15.13
C SER A 70 6.90 7.77 15.37
N PRO A 71 7.24 6.79 14.51
CA PRO A 71 8.52 6.12 14.59
C PRO A 71 9.65 7.12 14.32
N PRO A 72 10.86 6.91 14.88
CA PRO A 72 12.00 7.75 14.56
C PRO A 72 12.29 7.70 13.04
N PRO A 73 12.81 8.80 12.46
CA PRO A 73 13.12 8.84 11.04
C PRO A 73 14.12 7.72 10.67
N PRO A 74 13.97 7.07 9.50
CA PRO A 74 14.89 6.03 9.09
C PRO A 74 16.30 6.61 8.88
N THR A 75 17.33 5.92 9.38
CA THR A 75 18.74 6.29 9.23
C THR A 75 19.34 5.91 7.86
N THR A 76 18.51 5.64 6.86
CA THR A 76 18.96 5.09 5.58
C THR A 76 19.56 6.17 4.69
N GLY A 77 20.82 6.01 4.29
CA GLY A 77 21.47 6.80 3.25
C GLY A 77 20.78 6.63 1.88
N PRO A 78 21.11 7.47 0.88
CA PRO A 78 20.40 7.50 -0.40
C PRO A 78 20.45 6.15 -1.14
N PRO A 79 19.43 5.82 -1.95
CA PRO A 79 19.37 4.56 -2.68
C PRO A 79 20.57 4.42 -3.63
N ARG A 80 21.11 3.20 -3.69
CA ARG A 80 22.35 2.84 -4.40
C ARG A 80 22.16 2.49 -5.88
N TRP A 81 20.94 2.51 -6.41
CA TRP A 81 20.69 2.18 -7.80
C TRP A 81 20.73 3.43 -8.69
N ARG A 82 21.41 3.34 -9.84
CA ARG A 82 21.48 4.40 -10.86
C ARG A 82 21.06 3.75 -12.19
N ALA A 83 20.07 4.32 -12.88
CA ALA A 83 19.63 3.78 -14.17
C ALA A 83 20.75 3.90 -15.22
N PRO A 84 20.92 2.91 -16.12
CA PRO A 84 21.87 3.01 -17.22
C PRO A 84 21.54 4.20 -18.12
N GLN A 85 22.53 5.04 -18.40
CA GLN A 85 22.37 6.15 -19.34
C GLN A 85 22.48 5.59 -20.77
N PRO A 86 21.55 5.94 -21.68
CA PRO A 86 21.67 5.55 -23.07
C PRO A 86 22.86 6.25 -23.73
N SER A 87 23.52 5.52 -24.64
CA SER A 87 24.67 5.98 -25.44
C SER A 87 24.31 7.07 -26.44
#